data_AF-A0A6C0DC97-F1
#
_entry.id   AF-A0A6C0DC97-F1
#
_cell.length_a   1.000
_cell.length_b   1.000
_cell.length_c   1.000
_cell.angle_alpha   90.00
_cell.angle_beta   90.00
_cell.angle_gamma   90.00
#
_symmetry.space_group_name_H-M   'P 1'
#
loop_
_entity.id
_entity.type
_entity.pdbx_description
1 polymer ?
#
loop_
_entity_poly.entity_id
_entity_poly.type
_entity_poly.pdbx_seq_one_letter_code
_entity_poly.pdbx_strand_id
1 'polypeptide(L)'
;MMQDIGINKVFYSTGAETEMVCENVKNMVSIQASSLTRYLYRLSNTTENKNRYFEELIKKLFPKQIKLLNLEYFIEYNFKNLLPNYSIIIKKTDTDKIVIIYDDNNNFIISSIII
;
A
#
# COMPACT_ATOMS: atom_id res chain seq x y z
N MET A 1 9.18 -8.73 -4.37
CA MET A 1 9.83 -9.75 -3.53
C MET A 1 9.09 -11.08 -3.56
N MET A 2 7.82 -11.18 -3.11
CA MET A 2 7.06 -12.45 -3.22
C MET A 2 6.57 -12.71 -4.65
N GLN A 3 6.03 -11.68 -5.32
CA GLN A 3 5.62 -11.79 -6.72
C GLN A 3 6.83 -12.05 -7.63
N ASP A 4 7.93 -11.32 -7.42
CA ASP A 4 9.16 -11.45 -8.23
C ASP A 4 9.81 -12.84 -8.15
N ILE A 5 9.58 -13.60 -7.07
CA ILE A 5 10.04 -14.99 -6.94
C ILE A 5 8.93 -16.02 -7.24
N GLY A 6 7.81 -15.58 -7.83
CA GLY A 6 6.73 -16.46 -8.30
C GLY A 6 5.73 -16.91 -7.22
N ILE A 7 5.77 -16.34 -6.01
CA ILE A 7 4.78 -16.65 -4.97
C ILE A 7 3.49 -15.88 -5.27
N ASN A 8 2.42 -16.64 -5.51
CA ASN A 8 1.12 -16.10 -5.88
C ASN A 8 0.14 -16.00 -4.70
N LYS A 9 0.32 -16.83 -3.66
CA LYS A 9 -0.55 -16.88 -2.49
C LYS A 9 0.27 -16.96 -1.21
N VAL A 10 -0.26 -16.36 -0.16
CA VAL A 10 0.29 -16.44 1.19
C VAL A 10 -0.80 -16.85 2.18
N PHE A 11 -0.38 -17.65 3.15
CA PHE A 11 -1.20 -18.10 4.26
C PHE A 11 -0.58 -17.56 5.54
N TYR A 12 -1.37 -16.87 6.35
CA TYR A 12 -0.91 -16.36 7.64
C TYR A 12 -2.03 -16.43 8.68
N SER A 13 -1.62 -16.56 9.94
CA SER A 13 -2.51 -16.43 11.09
C SER A 13 -2.53 -14.99 11.57
N THR A 14 -3.69 -14.52 12.01
CA THR A 14 -3.88 -13.20 12.61
C THR A 14 -3.84 -13.22 14.14
N GLY A 15 -3.51 -14.36 14.76
CA GLY A 15 -3.47 -14.52 16.22
C GLY A 15 -4.83 -14.83 16.86
N ALA A 16 -5.93 -14.83 16.10
CA ALA A 16 -7.16 -15.50 16.51
C ALA A 16 -7.00 -16.99 16.22
N GLU A 17 -6.99 -17.83 17.26
CA GLU A 17 -6.33 -19.14 17.33
C GLU A 17 -6.80 -20.24 16.35
N THR A 18 -7.69 -19.96 15.40
CA THR A 18 -8.20 -20.98 14.46
C THR A 18 -8.36 -20.55 13.00
N GLU A 19 -8.14 -19.28 12.65
CA GLU A 19 -8.36 -18.81 11.26
C GLU A 19 -7.05 -18.58 10.51
N MET A 20 -6.80 -19.41 9.49
CA MET A 20 -5.76 -19.14 8.49
C MET A 20 -6.35 -18.28 7.37
N VAL A 21 -5.77 -17.10 7.17
CA VAL A 21 -6.13 -16.20 6.08
C VAL A 21 -5.31 -16.58 4.84
N CYS A 22 -6.00 -16.79 3.71
CA CYS A 22 -5.39 -16.98 2.40
C CYS A 22 -5.57 -15.72 1.55
N GLU A 23 -4.47 -15.12 1.09
CA GLU A 23 -4.50 -13.96 0.20
C GLU A 23 -3.67 -14.18 -1.06
N ASN A 24 -4.15 -13.63 -2.18
CA ASN A 24 -3.33 -13.53 -3.38
C ASN A 24 -2.35 -12.38 -3.20
N VAL A 25 -1.05 -12.64 -3.39
CA VAL A 25 0.02 -11.65 -3.23
C VAL A 25 -0.20 -10.43 -4.15
N LYS A 26 -0.81 -10.64 -5.33
CA LYS A 26 -1.16 -9.56 -6.27
C LYS A 26 -2.17 -8.54 -5.74
N ASN A 27 -2.92 -8.88 -4.68
CA ASN A 27 -3.95 -8.04 -4.08
C ASN A 27 -3.50 -7.44 -2.73
N MET A 28 -2.24 -7.66 -2.35
CA MET A 28 -1.67 -7.12 -1.11
C MET A 28 -0.84 -5.89 -1.41
N VAL A 29 -0.89 -4.90 -0.52
CA VAL A 29 0.06 -3.79 -0.54
C VAL A 29 1.12 -4.02 0.53
N SER A 30 2.39 -3.93 0.14
CA SER A 30 3.53 -4.04 1.06
C SER A 30 4.59 -3.04 0.63
N ILE A 31 4.84 -2.03 1.46
CA ILE A 31 5.88 -1.04 1.21
C ILE A 31 7.12 -1.42 2.02
N GLN A 32 8.19 -1.80 1.32
CA GLN A 32 9.48 -2.05 1.95
C GLN A 32 10.24 -0.72 2.13
N ALA A 33 10.12 -0.15 3.32
CA ALA A 33 10.76 1.10 3.69
C ALA A 33 12.13 0.90 4.37
N SER A 34 12.97 -0.05 3.91
CA SER A 34 14.30 -0.26 4.51
C SER A 34 15.18 0.99 4.40
N SER A 35 16.08 1.19 5.36
CA SER A 35 17.04 2.30 5.34
C SER A 35 17.96 2.24 4.11
N LEU A 36 18.35 1.03 3.69
CA LEU A 36 19.21 0.79 2.53
C LEU A 36 18.53 1.14 1.20
N THR A 37 17.30 0.65 0.96
CA THR A 37 16.57 1.00 -0.28
C THR A 37 16.31 2.50 -0.38
N ARG A 38 16.06 3.16 0.74
CA ARG A 38 15.91 4.62 0.79
C ARG A 38 17.22 5.35 0.51
N TYR A 39 18.33 4.86 1.07
CA TYR A 39 19.66 5.38 0.80
C TYR A 39 20.06 5.24 -0.67
N LEU A 40 19.83 4.07 -1.28
CA LEU A 40 20.08 3.85 -2.70
C LEU A 40 19.22 4.76 -3.59
N TYR A 41 17.95 4.98 -3.22
CA TYR A 41 17.09 5.93 -3.95
C TYR A 41 17.61 7.37 -3.87
N ARG A 42 18.09 7.80 -2.68
CA ARG A 42 18.72 9.12 -2.47
C ARG A 42 19.96 9.31 -3.33
N LEU A 43 20.80 8.28 -3.47
CA LEU A 43 21.98 8.34 -4.33
C LEU A 43 21.61 8.54 -5.81
N SER A 44 20.47 8.00 -6.25
CA SER A 44 19.98 8.13 -7.63
C SER A 44 19.18 9.42 -7.91
N ASN A 45 18.70 10.12 -6.88
CA ASN A 45 17.84 11.30 -7.02
C ASN A 45 18.30 12.43 -6.10
N THR A 46 18.84 13.50 -6.70
CA THR A 46 19.51 14.63 -6.02
C THR A 46 18.58 15.64 -5.35
N THR A 47 17.26 15.55 -5.54
CA THR A 47 16.26 16.48 -4.98
C THR A 47 15.31 15.75 -4.05
N GLU A 48 15.64 15.73 -2.75
CA GLU A 48 14.87 14.99 -1.75
C GLU A 48 13.55 15.69 -1.38
N ASN A 49 12.44 14.98 -1.57
CA ASN A 49 11.32 15.05 -0.64
C ASN A 49 10.99 13.60 -0.22
N LYS A 50 11.11 13.29 1.06
CA LYS A 50 10.79 11.98 1.64
C LYS A 50 9.37 11.54 1.25
N ASN A 51 8.42 12.47 1.19
CA ASN A 51 7.05 12.19 0.81
C ASN A 51 6.96 11.76 -0.65
N ARG A 52 7.70 12.44 -1.55
CA ARG A 52 7.78 12.09 -2.98
C ARG A 52 8.31 10.67 -3.20
N TYR A 53 9.29 10.23 -2.41
CA TYR A 53 9.77 8.84 -2.48
C TYR A 53 8.66 7.83 -2.15
N PHE A 54 7.93 8.05 -1.05
CA PHE A 54 6.85 7.14 -0.66
C PHE A 54 5.65 7.22 -1.59
N GLU A 55 5.34 8.38 -2.14
CA GLU A 55 4.30 8.55 -3.14
C GLU A 55 4.60 7.75 -4.41
N GLU A 56 5.83 7.83 -4.93
CA GLU A 56 6.25 7.03 -6.09
C GLU A 56 6.23 5.52 -5.79
N LEU A 57 6.59 5.12 -4.57
CA LEU A 57 6.45 3.73 -4.14
C LEU A 57 4.99 3.27 -4.09
N ILE A 58 4.08 4.11 -3.58
CA ILE A 58 2.65 3.82 -3.57
C ILE A 58 2.15 3.67 -5.01
N LYS A 59 2.42 4.63 -5.90
CA LYS A 59 2.02 4.55 -7.32
C LYS A 59 2.49 3.25 -8.00
N LYS A 60 3.68 2.76 -7.63
CA LYS A 60 4.27 1.55 -8.21
C LYS A 60 3.72 0.25 -7.62
N LEU A 61 3.45 0.21 -6.31
CA LEU A 61 3.20 -1.03 -5.58
C LEU A 61 1.75 -1.21 -5.15
N PHE A 62 0.93 -0.16 -5.17
CA PHE A 62 -0.47 -0.27 -4.76
C PHE A 62 -1.23 -1.13 -5.78
N PRO A 63 -1.91 -2.21 -5.34
CA PRO A 63 -2.58 -3.12 -6.25
C PRO A 63 -3.85 -2.47 -6.83
N LYS A 64 -4.31 -2.97 -7.99
CA LYS A 64 -5.58 -2.53 -8.60
C LYS A 64 -6.82 -2.98 -7.82
N GLN A 65 -6.69 -4.08 -7.08
CA GLN A 65 -7.69 -4.65 -6.20
C GLN A 65 -7.04 -4.95 -4.87
N ILE A 66 -7.65 -4.53 -3.78
CA ILE A 66 -7.13 -4.73 -2.42
C ILE A 66 -8.23 -5.27 -1.52
N LYS A 67 -7.88 -6.25 -0.68
CA LYS A 67 -8.81 -6.69 0.36
C LYS A 67 -8.97 -5.63 1.43
N LEU A 68 -10.17 -5.45 1.96
CA LEU A 68 -10.45 -4.45 2.99
C LEU A 68 -9.50 -4.59 4.20
N LEU A 69 -9.33 -5.80 4.73
CA LEU A 69 -8.47 -6.05 5.88
C LEU A 69 -6.99 -5.68 5.61
N ASN A 70 -6.50 -6.00 4.41
CA ASN A 70 -5.14 -5.65 3.99
C ASN A 70 -4.96 -4.13 3.90
N LEU A 71 -5.95 -3.43 3.34
CA LEU A 71 -5.99 -1.99 3.29
C LEU A 71 -5.98 -1.38 4.70
N GLU A 72 -6.79 -1.89 5.62
CA GLU A 72 -6.83 -1.40 7.01
C GLU A 72 -5.48 -1.53 7.71
N TYR A 73 -4.82 -2.69 7.60
CA TYR A 73 -3.48 -2.88 8.16
C TYR A 73 -2.43 -1.99 7.50
N PHE A 74 -2.52 -1.81 6.18
CA PHE A 74 -1.64 -0.88 5.49
C PHE A 74 -1.80 0.56 6.01
N ILE A 75 -3.04 1.01 6.18
CA ILE A 75 -3.34 2.36 6.65
C ILE A 75 -2.78 2.57 8.05
N GLU A 76 -3.07 1.64 8.95
CA GLU A 76 -2.74 1.75 10.37
C GLU A 76 -1.24 1.68 10.61
N TYR A 77 -0.56 0.68 10.05
CA TYR A 77 0.84 0.41 10.39
C TYR A 77 1.84 1.11 9.47
N ASN A 78 1.46 1.46 8.24
CA ASN A 78 2.37 2.04 7.26
C ASN A 78 1.97 3.46 6.87
N PHE A 79 0.78 3.65 6.30
CA PHE A 79 0.43 4.90 5.64
C PHE A 79 0.47 6.11 6.58
N LYS A 80 -0.22 6.04 7.73
CA LYS A 80 -0.26 7.15 8.71
C LYS A 80 1.13 7.56 9.22
N ASN A 81 2.04 6.58 9.36
CA ASN A 81 3.41 6.83 9.82
C ASN A 81 4.30 7.42 8.73
N LEU A 82 4.06 7.07 7.47
CA LEU A 82 4.89 7.49 6.34
C LEU A 82 4.44 8.81 5.73
N LEU A 83 3.13 9.04 5.64
CA LEU A 83 2.47 10.16 4.95
C LEU A 83 1.30 10.70 5.80
N PRO A 84 1.56 11.33 6.96
CA PRO A 84 0.53 11.70 7.93
C PRO A 84 -0.47 12.75 7.42
N ASN A 85 -0.06 13.60 6.49
CA ASN A 85 -0.88 14.68 5.94
C ASN A 85 -1.65 14.27 4.68
N TYR A 86 -1.44 13.05 4.18
CA TYR A 86 -2.13 12.54 3.01
C TYR A 86 -3.47 11.97 3.43
N SER A 87 -4.47 12.02 2.54
CA SER A 87 -5.82 11.58 2.86
C SER A 87 -6.23 10.34 2.08
N ILE A 88 -7.06 9.51 2.72
CA ILE A 88 -7.63 8.30 2.13
C ILE A 88 -9.14 8.41 2.21
N ILE A 89 -9.81 8.29 1.07
CA ILE A 89 -11.27 8.33 0.97
C ILE A 89 -11.75 6.99 0.42
N ILE A 90 -12.68 6.36 1.15
CA ILE A 90 -13.40 5.20 0.67
C ILE A 90 -14.75 5.66 0.14
N LYS A 91 -15.00 5.45 -1.16
CA LYS A 91 -16.28 5.76 -1.80
C LYS A 91 -16.97 4.47 -2.18
N LYS A 92 -18.30 4.43 -2.01
CA LYS A 92 -19.14 3.36 -2.54
C LYS A 92 -19.72 3.83 -3.87
N THR A 93 -19.46 3.09 -4.93
CA THR A 93 -20.18 3.19 -6.20
C THR A 93 -21.33 2.17 -6.21
N ASP A 94 -22.19 2.21 -7.22
CA ASP A 94 -23.37 1.33 -7.29
C ASP A 94 -23.00 -0.17 -7.27
N THR A 95 -21.81 -0.52 -7.75
CA THR A 95 -21.31 -1.91 -7.84
C THR A 95 -20.16 -2.22 -6.89
N ASP A 96 -19.31 -1.24 -6.58
CA ASP A 96 -18.01 -1.49 -5.96
C ASP A 96 -17.72 -0.52 -4.81
N LYS A 97 -16.79 -0.90 -3.93
CA LYS A 97 -16.16 0.06 -3.02
C LYS A 97 -14.80 0.40 -3.60
N ILE A 98 -14.46 1.69 -3.67
CA ILE A 98 -13.16 2.14 -4.15
C ILE A 98 -12.45 2.91 -3.04
N VAL A 99 -11.14 2.68 -2.92
CA VAL A 99 -10.25 3.50 -2.10
C VAL A 99 -9.52 4.47 -3.02
N ILE A 100 -9.43 5.74 -2.60
CA ILE A 100 -8.71 6.79 -3.30
C ILE A 100 -7.74 7.45 -2.31
N ILE A 101 -6.51 7.64 -2.74
CA ILE A 101 -5.46 8.31 -1.98
C ILE A 101 -5.18 9.66 -2.61
N TYR A 102 -5.15 10.71 -1.79
CA TYR A 102 -4.79 12.07 -2.17
C TYR A 102 -3.54 12.52 -1.41
N ASP A 103 -2.77 13.42 -2.03
CA ASP A 103 -1.65 14.09 -1.37
C ASP A 103 -2.13 15.14 -0.35
N ASP A 104 -1.17 15.81 0.29
CA ASP A 104 -1.40 16.90 1.25
C ASP A 104 -2.04 18.15 0.64
N ASN A 105 -2.01 18.29 -0.69
CA ASN A 105 -2.61 19.38 -1.45
C ASN A 105 -3.95 18.96 -2.11
N ASN A 106 -4.52 17.82 -1.71
CA ASN A 106 -5.72 17.21 -2.30
C ASN A 106 -5.59 16.82 -3.79
N ASN A 107 -4.37 16.64 -4.30
CA ASN A 107 -4.17 16.06 -5.63
C ASN A 107 -4.35 14.55 -5.58
N PHE A 108 -4.95 14.01 -6.63
CA PHE A 108 -5.12 12.57 -6.78
C PHE A 108 -3.78 11.85 -6.99
N ILE A 109 -3.56 10.76 -6.25
CA ILE A 109 -2.37 9.90 -6.40
C ILE A 109 -2.74 8.59 -7.08
N ILE A 110 -3.65 7.82 -6.47
CA ILE A 110 -4.00 6.48 -6.93
C ILE A 110 -5.37 6.05 -6.39
N SER A 111 -5.99 5.08 -7.07
CA SER A 111 -7.19 4.40 -6.59
C SER A 111 -7.10 2.88 -6.79
N SER A 112 -7.84 2.14 -5.97
CA SER A 112 -8.00 0.69 -6.07
C SER A 112 -9.44 0.31 -5.76
N ILE A 113 -9.88 -0.80 -6.34
CA ILE A 113 -11.14 -1.44 -5.96
C ILE A 113 -10.91 -2.22 -4.67
N ILE A 114 -11.86 -2.14 -3.74
CA ILE A 114 -11.89 -2.93 -2.52
C ILE A 114 -12.70 -4.19 -2.80
N ILE A 115 -12.09 -5.35 -2.55
CA ILE A 115 -12.69 -6.68 -2.72
C ILE A 115 -12.84 -7.43 -1.39
#